data_AF-A0AAD3ZWA0-F1
#
_entry.id   AF-A0AAD3ZWA0-F1
#
_cell.length_a   1.000
_cell.length_b   1.000
_cell.length_c   1.000
_cell.angle_alpha   90.00
_cell.angle_beta   90.00
_cell.angle_gamma   90.00
#
_symmetry.space_group_name_H-M   'P 1'
#
loop_
_entity.id
_entity.type
_entity.pdbx_description
1 polymer ?
#
loop_
_entity_poly.entity_id
_entity_poly.type
_entity_poly.pdbx_seq_one_letter_code
_entity_poly.pdbx_strand_id
1 'polypeptide(L)'
;MKFNKTLIATSLLAALTLSGCGSDSNNSDTSTPPTDSKTKTITVIDGYLTEAEVCADKNNNKLCDNGESIGLTNEKGQLTVSKELASYPLIAKVIAGKTKDSDSIGYVANSYTMGASKELNVITPFTTMAHNDNISLDELASQLNLDSKTISGDYVADKATNKEATKAHLIARSVTSALPENLTQLNKDQITKVVTATQKTIEKHENNGTLSELDDVRVVIDEAGNVEEQELVNNLHSYLTSKDAWFLGSMNQGYMNDEGIQKAIYKEDGTSEWFEQDGTSSGKESFKVDGNHFIEADGSKGDEFIFTSPNLALTVASGDGNDLLFWTPKTLDDTFTPELLTKNQFENKTWFFVGDDSTSHTPEPMMAEMKFSPLAENGVGTVTITENGESFEITWQLKEFNEFGQHNVLFLDFPEGDSDMKVMPVTKGNGLMLVSDLARQTELFNLFVDSKEQAETIIKKWVNAQQ
;
A
#
# COMPACT_ATOMS: atom_id res chain seq x y z
N MET A 1 -23.84 41.84 -4.57
CA MET A 1 -25.00 41.51 -5.44
C MET A 1 -25.72 40.33 -4.81
N LYS A 2 -27.03 40.45 -4.56
CA LYS A 2 -27.86 39.37 -3.99
C LYS A 2 -28.42 38.55 -5.15
N PHE A 3 -28.29 37.22 -5.10
CA PHE A 3 -29.02 36.32 -5.98
C PHE A 3 -30.08 35.55 -5.19
N ASN A 4 -31.31 35.66 -5.69
CA ASN A 4 -32.54 35.22 -5.07
C ASN A 4 -32.81 33.73 -5.32
N LYS A 5 -33.30 33.05 -4.28
CA LYS A 5 -33.96 31.74 -4.36
C LYS A 5 -35.32 31.93 -5.05
N THR A 6 -35.63 31.10 -6.05
CA THR A 6 -36.97 31.04 -6.64
C THR A 6 -37.56 29.66 -6.39
N LEU A 7 -38.67 29.65 -5.64
CA LEU A 7 -39.60 28.53 -5.48
C LEU A 7 -40.29 28.19 -6.81
N ILE A 8 -40.55 26.90 -7.04
CA ILE A 8 -41.76 26.45 -7.75
C ILE A 8 -42.43 25.36 -6.91
N ALA A 9 -43.56 25.74 -6.29
CA ALA A 9 -44.65 24.86 -5.87
C ALA A 9 -45.43 24.43 -7.14
N THR A 10 -46.24 23.36 -7.25
CA THR A 10 -47.29 22.87 -6.36
C THR A 10 -47.88 21.57 -6.97
N SER A 11 -48.30 20.64 -6.10
CA SER A 11 -49.51 19.78 -6.16
C SER A 11 -49.73 18.74 -7.27
N LEU A 12 -50.04 17.49 -6.85
CA LEU A 12 -51.42 16.95 -6.89
C LEU A 12 -51.57 15.62 -6.11
N LEU A 13 -52.59 15.58 -5.24
CA LEU A 13 -53.10 14.42 -4.50
C LEU A 13 -53.95 13.49 -5.40
N ALA A 14 -53.93 12.18 -5.10
CA ALA A 14 -55.07 11.24 -5.08
C ALA A 14 -54.60 9.93 -4.41
N ALA A 15 -54.90 9.62 -3.15
CA ALA A 15 -56.15 9.14 -2.56
C ALA A 15 -56.58 7.70 -2.97
N LEU A 16 -56.38 6.78 -2.00
CA LEU A 16 -57.27 5.70 -1.54
C LEU A 16 -57.62 4.54 -2.49
N THR A 17 -57.22 3.32 -2.09
CA THR A 17 -58.18 2.21 -1.81
C THR A 17 -57.61 1.25 -0.76
N LEU A 18 -58.24 1.23 0.41
CA LEU A 18 -58.25 0.08 1.32
C LEU A 18 -59.34 -0.91 0.85
N SER A 19 -58.97 -2.18 0.76
CA SER A 19 -59.81 -3.38 0.82
C SER A 19 -58.90 -4.47 1.38
N GLY A 20 -59.21 -5.31 2.35
CA GLY A 20 -60.48 -5.78 2.90
C GLY A 20 -60.20 -7.22 3.37
N CYS A 21 -60.67 -7.55 4.57
CA CYS A 21 -60.50 -8.77 5.36
C CYS A 21 -60.83 -10.11 4.64
N GLY A 22 -60.27 -11.25 5.06
CA GLY A 22 -60.89 -12.57 4.81
C GLY A 22 -60.04 -13.83 5.07
N SER A 23 -60.58 -14.72 5.91
CA SER A 23 -60.03 -15.96 6.53
C SER A 23 -59.72 -17.17 5.62
N ASP A 24 -58.99 -18.12 6.25
CA ASP A 24 -59.02 -19.59 6.12
C ASP A 24 -58.08 -20.37 5.18
N SER A 25 -57.14 -21.06 5.83
CA SER A 25 -56.59 -22.42 5.60
C SER A 25 -56.54 -23.01 4.18
N ASN A 26 -55.33 -23.22 3.66
CA ASN A 26 -54.81 -24.58 3.43
C ASN A 26 -53.36 -24.57 2.91
N ASN A 27 -52.64 -25.59 3.36
CA ASN A 27 -51.29 -26.01 3.01
C ASN A 27 -50.98 -25.96 1.51
N SER A 28 -49.93 -25.25 1.11
CA SER A 28 -49.21 -25.50 -0.15
C SER A 28 -47.81 -24.88 -0.11
N ASP A 29 -46.82 -25.77 0.01
CA ASP A 29 -45.40 -25.64 -0.37
C ASP A 29 -44.89 -24.24 -0.73
N THR A 30 -44.20 -23.62 0.23
CA THR A 30 -43.20 -22.61 -0.09
C THR A 30 -42.03 -23.30 -0.80
N SER A 31 -42.09 -23.34 -2.13
CA SER A 31 -40.92 -23.60 -2.96
C SER A 31 -39.91 -22.47 -2.72
N THR A 32 -38.92 -22.74 -1.88
CA THR A 32 -37.65 -22.02 -1.88
C THR A 32 -37.12 -22.02 -3.32
N PRO A 33 -36.70 -20.87 -3.88
CA PRO A 33 -35.97 -20.87 -5.14
C PRO A 33 -34.73 -21.77 -4.95
N PRO A 34 -34.40 -22.65 -5.91
CA PRO A 34 -33.23 -23.50 -5.77
C PRO A 34 -32.01 -22.59 -5.66
N THR A 35 -31.28 -22.69 -4.56
CA THR A 35 -29.95 -22.10 -4.40
C THR A 35 -29.11 -22.57 -5.57
N ASP A 36 -28.66 -21.65 -6.42
CA ASP A 36 -27.96 -21.96 -7.66
C ASP A 36 -26.67 -22.74 -7.32
N SER A 37 -26.70 -24.05 -7.51
CA SER A 37 -25.72 -25.00 -6.95
C SER A 37 -24.42 -25.04 -7.75
N LYS A 38 -24.14 -24.05 -8.60
CA LYS A 38 -23.07 -24.04 -9.61
C LYS A 38 -21.90 -23.14 -9.28
N THR A 39 -22.01 -22.28 -8.27
CA THR A 39 -20.93 -21.37 -7.85
C THR A 39 -20.54 -21.61 -6.39
N LYS A 40 -19.43 -20.98 -6.00
CA LYS A 40 -18.85 -21.01 -4.67
C LYS A 40 -18.10 -19.69 -4.44
N THR A 41 -18.14 -19.19 -3.21
CA THR A 41 -17.35 -18.03 -2.81
C THR A 41 -15.93 -18.46 -2.44
N ILE A 42 -14.95 -17.75 -2.99
CA ILE A 42 -13.53 -17.85 -2.61
C ILE A 42 -13.15 -16.55 -1.90
N THR A 43 -12.46 -16.67 -0.77
CA THR A 43 -11.93 -15.51 -0.03
C THR A 43 -10.41 -15.51 -0.10
N VAL A 44 -9.81 -14.38 -0.48
CA VAL A 44 -8.36 -14.18 -0.48
C VAL A 44 -7.98 -13.45 0.81
N ILE A 45 -7.13 -14.07 1.63
CA ILE A 45 -6.84 -13.63 3.00
C ILE A 45 -5.34 -13.60 3.24
N ASP A 46 -4.78 -12.40 3.37
CA ASP A 46 -3.64 -12.02 4.23
C ASP A 46 -4.27 -11.30 5.44
N GLY A 47 -4.60 -10.01 5.29
CA GLY A 47 -5.92 -9.48 5.63
C GLY A 47 -6.90 -9.66 4.47
N TYR A 48 -8.10 -9.08 4.51
CA TYR A 48 -8.99 -9.14 3.34
C TYR A 48 -8.41 -8.33 2.18
N LEU A 49 -8.05 -9.02 1.10
CA LEU A 49 -7.38 -8.42 -0.05
C LEU A 49 -8.39 -8.01 -1.11
N THR A 50 -8.60 -6.72 -1.29
CA THR A 50 -9.52 -6.10 -2.25
C THR A 50 -8.82 -5.82 -3.57
N GLU A 51 -9.46 -6.07 -4.71
CA GLU A 51 -8.86 -5.96 -6.05
C GLU A 51 -7.65 -6.89 -6.30
N ALA A 52 -7.59 -8.03 -5.59
CA ALA A 52 -6.68 -9.12 -5.95
C ALA A 52 -7.24 -9.88 -7.16
N GLU A 53 -6.39 -10.19 -8.14
CA GLU A 53 -6.79 -10.95 -9.33
C GLU A 53 -6.75 -12.45 -9.05
N VAL A 54 -7.90 -13.12 -9.20
CA VAL A 54 -8.02 -14.56 -8.99
C VAL A 54 -8.05 -15.29 -10.31
N CYS A 55 -7.24 -16.35 -10.43
CA CYS A 55 -7.10 -17.17 -11.62
C CYS A 55 -7.30 -18.65 -11.30
N ALA A 56 -7.83 -19.41 -12.27
CA ALA A 56 -7.84 -20.87 -12.20
C ALA A 56 -6.63 -21.40 -12.97
N ASP A 57 -5.69 -22.03 -12.26
CA ASP A 57 -4.47 -22.62 -12.82
C ASP A 57 -4.81 -23.94 -13.52
N LYS A 58 -5.28 -23.85 -14.77
CA LYS A 58 -5.84 -24.98 -15.52
C LYS A 58 -4.76 -25.94 -16.00
N ASN A 59 -3.55 -25.42 -16.19
CA ASN A 59 -2.40 -26.19 -16.66
C ASN A 59 -1.45 -26.62 -15.52
N ASN A 60 -1.74 -26.21 -14.28
CA ASN A 60 -1.00 -26.54 -13.06
C ASN A 60 0.47 -26.07 -13.12
N ASN A 61 0.71 -24.90 -13.70
CA ASN A 61 2.06 -24.31 -13.82
C ASN A 61 2.36 -23.26 -12.74
N LYS A 62 1.42 -23.00 -11.82
CA LYS A 62 1.51 -22.00 -10.75
C LYS A 62 1.61 -20.55 -11.26
N LEU A 63 1.14 -20.28 -12.47
CA LEU A 63 1.04 -18.94 -13.06
C LEU A 63 -0.42 -18.61 -13.33
N CYS A 64 -0.74 -17.32 -13.35
CA CYS A 64 -1.99 -16.86 -13.93
C CYS A 64 -1.75 -16.58 -15.41
N ASP A 65 -2.03 -17.55 -16.27
CA ASP A 65 -1.85 -17.40 -17.71
C ASP A 65 -3.00 -16.64 -18.38
N ASN A 66 -2.77 -16.24 -19.63
CA ASN A 66 -3.81 -15.61 -20.44
C ASN A 66 -5.03 -16.54 -20.61
N GLY A 67 -6.22 -16.04 -20.23
CA GLY A 67 -7.48 -16.80 -20.26
C GLY A 67 -7.76 -17.63 -18.99
N GLU A 68 -6.93 -17.50 -17.95
CA GLU A 68 -7.15 -18.12 -16.64
C GLU A 68 -7.76 -17.17 -15.60
N SER A 69 -7.66 -15.86 -15.84
CA SER A 69 -8.26 -14.83 -14.98
C SER A 69 -9.78 -15.01 -14.87
N ILE A 70 -10.26 -15.01 -13.63
CA ILE A 70 -11.67 -15.17 -13.27
C ILE A 70 -12.27 -13.80 -12.94
N GLY A 71 -11.54 -12.97 -12.19
CA GLY A 71 -11.99 -11.66 -11.77
C GLY A 71 -11.22 -11.09 -10.58
N LEU A 72 -11.68 -9.96 -10.08
CA LEU A 72 -11.10 -9.26 -8.93
C LEU A 72 -11.94 -9.49 -7.67
N THR A 73 -11.28 -9.61 -6.53
CA THR A 73 -11.94 -9.66 -5.22
C THR A 73 -12.59 -8.33 -4.83
N ASN A 74 -13.68 -8.41 -4.05
CA ASN A 74 -14.34 -7.24 -3.47
C ASN A 74 -13.71 -6.79 -2.13
N GLU A 75 -14.32 -5.80 -1.47
CA GLU A 75 -13.88 -5.22 -0.18
C GLU A 75 -13.73 -6.22 0.98
N LYS A 76 -14.33 -7.42 0.86
CA LYS A 76 -14.21 -8.51 1.84
C LYS A 76 -13.22 -9.58 1.42
N GLY A 77 -12.40 -9.30 0.40
CA GLY A 77 -11.52 -10.28 -0.22
C GLY A 77 -12.24 -11.39 -0.99
N GLN A 78 -13.52 -11.22 -1.32
CA GLN A 78 -14.36 -12.29 -1.86
C GLN A 78 -14.56 -12.19 -3.37
N LEU A 79 -14.59 -13.35 -4.04
CA LEU A 79 -15.02 -13.52 -5.43
C LEU A 79 -15.94 -14.74 -5.55
N THR A 80 -17.00 -14.61 -6.36
CA THR A 80 -17.85 -15.76 -6.72
C THR A 80 -17.26 -16.49 -7.92
N VAL A 81 -16.92 -17.76 -7.74
CA VAL A 81 -16.28 -18.62 -8.74
C VAL A 81 -17.19 -19.78 -9.11
N SER A 82 -17.21 -20.21 -10.37
CA SER A 82 -17.94 -21.41 -10.77
C SER A 82 -17.29 -22.66 -10.16
N LYS A 83 -18.07 -23.68 -9.81
CA LYS A 83 -17.52 -24.93 -9.27
C LYS A 83 -16.59 -25.64 -10.25
N GLU A 84 -16.82 -25.47 -11.55
CA GLU A 84 -15.92 -25.96 -12.59
C GLU A 84 -14.53 -25.34 -12.45
N LEU A 85 -14.45 -24.01 -12.34
CA LEU A 85 -13.17 -23.32 -12.18
C LEU A 85 -12.54 -23.57 -10.81
N ALA A 86 -13.35 -23.66 -9.74
CA ALA A 86 -12.86 -23.97 -8.39
C ALA A 86 -12.34 -25.42 -8.21
N SER A 87 -12.55 -26.28 -9.21
CA SER A 87 -12.00 -27.64 -9.22
C SER A 87 -10.54 -27.72 -9.66
N TYR A 88 -9.99 -26.60 -10.17
CA TYR A 88 -8.56 -26.39 -10.41
C TYR A 88 -7.91 -25.75 -9.18
N PRO A 89 -6.57 -25.85 -9.02
CA PRO A 89 -5.86 -24.95 -8.12
C PRO A 89 -6.17 -23.50 -8.48
N LEU A 90 -6.23 -22.65 -7.45
CA LEU A 90 -6.50 -21.23 -7.62
C LEU A 90 -5.28 -20.43 -7.24
N ILE A 91 -5.11 -19.31 -7.94
CA ILE A 91 -4.04 -18.34 -7.73
C ILE A 91 -4.68 -16.99 -7.45
N ALA A 92 -4.14 -16.26 -6.49
CA ALA A 92 -4.47 -14.85 -6.26
C ALA A 92 -3.22 -14.00 -6.45
N LYS A 93 -3.25 -13.06 -7.40
CA LYS A 93 -2.23 -12.04 -7.59
C LYS A 93 -2.60 -10.80 -6.80
N VAL A 94 -1.75 -10.46 -5.86
CA VAL A 94 -1.75 -9.18 -5.14
C VAL A 94 -0.84 -8.23 -5.91
N ILE A 95 -1.39 -7.08 -6.31
CA ILE A 95 -0.75 -6.19 -7.28
C ILE A 95 -0.44 -4.86 -6.59
N ALA A 96 0.84 -4.49 -6.54
CA ALA A 96 1.31 -3.22 -6.00
C ALA A 96 0.57 -2.03 -6.60
N GLY A 97 0.20 -1.06 -5.76
CA GLY A 97 -0.58 0.11 -6.19
C GLY A 97 -2.03 -0.15 -6.60
N LYS A 98 -2.49 -1.40 -6.67
CA LYS A 98 -3.86 -1.73 -7.04
C LYS A 98 -4.63 -2.43 -5.93
N THR A 99 -4.07 -3.51 -5.40
CA THR A 99 -4.71 -4.28 -4.33
C THR A 99 -4.63 -3.51 -3.01
N LYS A 100 -5.72 -3.53 -2.22
CA LYS A 100 -5.75 -3.01 -0.85
C LYS A 100 -5.85 -4.17 0.13
N ASP A 101 -5.07 -4.12 1.19
CA ASP A 101 -5.15 -5.06 2.30
C ASP A 101 -5.86 -4.39 3.48
N SER A 102 -6.90 -5.02 4.03
CA SER A 102 -7.62 -4.52 5.21
C SER A 102 -6.75 -4.32 6.45
N ASP A 103 -5.56 -4.91 6.47
CA ASP A 103 -4.60 -4.75 7.55
C ASP A 103 -3.83 -3.42 7.51
N SER A 104 -3.87 -2.69 6.40
CA SER A 104 -3.04 -1.49 6.22
C SER A 104 -3.78 -0.34 5.54
N ILE A 105 -3.29 0.87 5.77
CA ILE A 105 -3.82 2.08 5.13
C ILE A 105 -3.15 2.29 3.76
N GLY A 106 -3.98 2.34 2.71
CA GLY A 106 -3.54 2.62 1.34
C GLY A 106 -3.44 1.35 0.49
N TYR A 107 -2.65 1.41 -0.58
CA TYR A 107 -2.39 0.28 -1.44
C TYR A 107 -1.23 -0.57 -0.92
N VAL A 108 -1.25 -1.87 -1.25
CA VAL A 108 -0.08 -2.73 -1.02
C VAL A 108 1.11 -2.20 -1.83
N ALA A 109 2.29 -2.26 -1.22
CA ALA A 109 3.52 -1.74 -1.82
C ALA A 109 4.22 -2.73 -2.72
N ASN A 110 4.12 -4.03 -2.42
CA ASN A 110 4.78 -5.09 -3.17
C ASN A 110 3.75 -6.01 -3.80
N SER A 111 4.00 -6.41 -5.04
CA SER A 111 3.25 -7.46 -5.69
C SER A 111 3.71 -8.82 -5.17
N TYR A 112 2.76 -9.72 -4.97
CA TYR A 112 3.05 -11.11 -4.61
C TYR A 112 1.91 -12.01 -5.06
N THR A 113 2.18 -13.31 -5.14
CA THR A 113 1.17 -14.28 -5.55
C THR A 113 0.97 -15.32 -4.47
N MET A 114 -0.30 -15.66 -4.23
CA MET A 114 -0.74 -16.73 -3.33
C MET A 114 -1.43 -17.84 -4.12
N GLY A 115 -1.36 -19.06 -3.60
CA GLY A 115 -1.93 -20.24 -4.23
C GLY A 115 -2.77 -21.06 -3.26
N ALA A 116 -3.72 -21.81 -3.81
CA ALA A 116 -4.50 -22.79 -3.07
C ALA A 116 -4.71 -24.04 -3.92
N SER A 117 -4.54 -25.20 -3.29
CA SER A 117 -4.97 -26.47 -3.88
C SER A 117 -6.48 -26.43 -4.19
N LYS A 118 -6.91 -27.22 -5.17
CA LYS A 118 -8.31 -27.34 -5.59
C LYS A 118 -9.29 -27.54 -4.43
N GLU A 119 -10.52 -27.11 -4.63
CA GLU A 119 -11.66 -27.28 -3.70
C GLU A 119 -11.57 -26.54 -2.35
N LEU A 120 -10.51 -25.79 -2.07
CA LEU A 120 -10.46 -24.90 -0.91
C LEU A 120 -11.39 -23.69 -1.09
N ASN A 121 -11.82 -23.09 0.02
CA ASN A 121 -12.67 -21.89 0.04
C ASN A 121 -11.86 -20.61 0.20
N VAL A 122 -10.58 -20.74 0.51
CA VAL A 122 -9.70 -19.63 0.86
C VAL A 122 -8.40 -19.75 0.08
N ILE A 123 -7.82 -18.59 -0.27
CA ILE A 123 -6.45 -18.46 -0.79
C ILE A 123 -5.69 -17.61 0.23
N THR A 124 -4.75 -18.21 0.94
CA THR A 124 -4.01 -17.59 2.04
C THR A 124 -2.51 -17.92 1.96
N PRO A 125 -1.65 -17.26 2.75
CA PRO A 125 -0.25 -17.66 2.87
C PRO A 125 -0.09 -19.12 3.32
N PHE A 126 -0.99 -19.63 4.18
CA PHE A 126 -1.00 -21.03 4.59
C PHE A 126 -1.36 -21.98 3.45
N THR A 127 -2.42 -21.69 2.69
CA THR A 127 -2.75 -22.52 1.52
C THR A 127 -1.64 -22.48 0.49
N THR A 128 -0.91 -21.37 0.39
CA THR A 128 0.21 -21.19 -0.52
C THR A 128 1.37 -22.09 -0.13
N MET A 129 1.76 -22.09 1.14
CA MET A 129 2.78 -22.99 1.67
C MET A 129 2.39 -24.46 1.46
N ALA A 130 1.17 -24.84 1.85
CA ALA A 130 0.68 -26.22 1.71
C ALA A 130 0.63 -26.67 0.24
N HIS A 131 0.13 -25.82 -0.66
CA HIS A 131 0.07 -26.08 -2.10
C HIS A 131 1.48 -26.23 -2.70
N ASN A 132 2.40 -25.36 -2.31
CA ASN A 132 3.76 -25.39 -2.82
C ASN A 132 4.54 -26.63 -2.34
N ASP A 133 4.32 -27.04 -1.10
CA ASP A 133 4.98 -28.19 -0.49
C ASP A 133 4.26 -29.51 -0.78
N ASN A 134 3.08 -29.45 -1.40
CA ASN A 134 2.22 -30.58 -1.69
C ASN A 134 1.89 -31.40 -0.43
N ILE A 135 1.57 -30.70 0.66
CA ILE A 135 1.14 -31.26 1.96
C ILE A 135 -0.30 -30.84 2.27
N SER A 136 -0.93 -31.49 3.25
CA SER A 136 -2.25 -31.06 3.73
C SER A 136 -2.15 -29.85 4.67
N LEU A 137 -3.25 -29.12 4.83
CA LEU A 137 -3.33 -28.07 5.86
C LEU A 137 -3.20 -28.65 7.28
N ASP A 138 -3.65 -29.89 7.53
CA ASP A 138 -3.44 -30.55 8.84
C ASP A 138 -1.95 -30.79 9.13
N GLU A 139 -1.18 -31.18 8.12
CA GLU A 139 0.26 -31.38 8.23
C GLU A 139 0.97 -30.04 8.45
N LEU A 140 0.62 -29.01 7.66
CA LEU A 140 1.18 -27.67 7.84
C LEU A 140 0.85 -27.10 9.23
N ALA A 141 -0.39 -27.23 9.69
CA ALA A 141 -0.82 -26.79 11.01
C ALA A 141 0.01 -27.45 12.12
N SER A 142 0.29 -28.75 11.99
CA SER A 142 1.15 -29.49 12.91
C SER A 142 2.59 -28.97 12.92
N GLN A 143 3.14 -28.61 11.76
CA GLN A 143 4.49 -28.02 11.66
C GLN A 143 4.56 -26.63 12.31
N LEU A 144 3.48 -25.84 12.20
CA LEU A 144 3.39 -24.49 12.75
C LEU A 144 2.94 -24.45 14.22
N ASN A 145 2.54 -25.60 14.78
CA ASN A 145 1.92 -25.70 16.10
C ASN A 145 0.67 -24.80 16.22
N LEU A 146 -0.22 -24.89 15.22
CA LEU A 146 -1.51 -24.21 15.15
C LEU A 146 -2.65 -25.22 14.94
N ASP A 147 -3.88 -24.84 15.27
CA ASP A 147 -5.07 -25.59 14.92
C ASP A 147 -5.37 -25.51 13.41
N SER A 148 -5.60 -26.68 12.80
CA SER A 148 -5.87 -26.78 11.36
C SER A 148 -7.12 -26.00 10.93
N LYS A 149 -8.16 -25.90 11.77
CA LYS A 149 -9.36 -25.12 11.46
C LYS A 149 -9.06 -23.63 11.43
N THR A 150 -8.12 -23.16 12.25
CA THR A 150 -7.69 -21.76 12.26
C THR A 150 -7.03 -21.41 10.91
N ILE A 151 -6.07 -22.21 10.44
CA ILE A 151 -5.34 -21.89 9.20
C ILE A 151 -6.09 -22.23 7.90
N SER A 152 -7.12 -23.09 7.97
CA SER A 152 -8.00 -23.42 6.86
C SER A 152 -9.27 -22.55 6.80
N GLY A 153 -9.49 -21.73 7.83
CA GLY A 153 -10.65 -20.85 7.98
C GLY A 153 -10.33 -19.37 7.73
N ASP A 154 -11.18 -18.51 8.29
CA ASP A 154 -11.06 -17.05 8.23
C ASP A 154 -10.48 -16.53 9.55
N TYR A 155 -9.16 -16.61 9.69
CA TYR A 155 -8.46 -16.18 10.90
C TYR A 155 -8.58 -14.65 11.15
N VAL A 156 -8.90 -13.85 10.13
CA VAL A 156 -9.14 -12.40 10.27
C VAL A 156 -10.44 -12.14 10.99
N ALA A 157 -11.51 -12.87 10.66
CA ALA A 157 -12.77 -12.80 11.41
C ALA A 157 -12.64 -13.43 12.81
N ASP A 158 -11.96 -14.58 12.91
CA ASP A 158 -11.94 -15.37 14.13
C ASP A 158 -11.10 -14.75 15.26
N LYS A 159 -10.14 -13.87 14.94
CA LYS A 159 -9.26 -13.24 15.96
C LYS A 159 -10.01 -12.44 17.03
N ALA A 160 -11.22 -11.97 16.73
CA ALA A 160 -12.08 -11.30 17.71
C ALA A 160 -12.47 -12.20 18.90
N THR A 161 -12.42 -13.52 18.72
CA THR A 161 -12.83 -14.50 19.74
C THR A 161 -11.80 -15.62 19.99
N ASN A 162 -10.82 -15.76 19.11
CA ASN A 162 -9.79 -16.79 19.18
C ASN A 162 -8.38 -16.18 19.13
N LYS A 163 -7.65 -16.23 20.25
CA LYS A 163 -6.26 -15.74 20.33
C LYS A 163 -5.30 -16.48 19.40
N GLU A 164 -5.59 -17.74 19.07
CA GLU A 164 -4.79 -18.49 18.12
C GLU A 164 -4.95 -17.94 16.69
N ALA A 165 -6.12 -17.41 16.35
CA ALA A 165 -6.33 -16.74 15.07
C ALA A 165 -5.53 -15.43 14.97
N THR A 166 -5.32 -14.70 16.07
CA THR A 166 -4.37 -13.56 16.10
C THR A 166 -2.95 -13.98 15.75
N LYS A 167 -2.48 -15.12 16.26
CA LYS A 167 -1.15 -15.67 15.93
C LYS A 167 -1.06 -16.11 14.47
N ALA A 168 -2.09 -16.81 13.99
CA ALA A 168 -2.18 -17.25 12.61
C ALA A 168 -2.19 -16.05 11.65
N HIS A 169 -2.91 -14.98 12.01
CA HIS A 169 -2.96 -13.74 11.24
C HIS A 169 -1.56 -13.11 11.11
N LEU A 170 -0.82 -12.97 12.21
CA LEU A 170 0.53 -12.44 12.14
C LEU A 170 1.48 -13.31 11.30
N ILE A 171 1.39 -14.65 11.40
CA ILE A 171 2.20 -15.54 10.55
C ILE A 171 1.84 -15.36 9.08
N ALA A 172 0.54 -15.33 8.75
CA ALA A 172 0.10 -15.11 7.38
C ALA A 172 0.65 -13.81 6.81
N ARG A 173 0.44 -12.69 7.52
CA ARG A 173 0.92 -11.36 7.15
C ARG A 173 2.42 -11.27 7.01
N SER A 174 3.15 -11.91 7.90
CA SER A 174 4.62 -11.89 7.82
C SER A 174 5.11 -12.69 6.61
N VAL A 175 4.51 -13.85 6.33
CA VAL A 175 4.91 -14.70 5.19
C VAL A 175 4.78 -13.98 3.85
N THR A 176 3.84 -13.03 3.68
CA THR A 176 3.68 -12.32 2.41
C THR A 176 4.91 -11.52 2.00
N SER A 177 5.75 -11.07 2.94
CA SER A 177 7.02 -10.42 2.60
C SER A 177 8.04 -11.35 1.91
N ALA A 178 7.86 -12.66 2.05
CA ALA A 178 8.71 -13.68 1.42
C ALA A 178 8.06 -14.35 0.20
N LEU A 179 6.82 -13.97 -0.13
CA LEU A 179 6.14 -14.50 -1.31
C LEU A 179 6.59 -13.74 -2.57
N PRO A 180 6.94 -14.44 -3.65
CA PRO A 180 7.32 -13.81 -4.91
C PRO A 180 6.08 -13.37 -5.71
N GLU A 181 6.28 -12.46 -6.65
CA GLU A 181 5.30 -12.17 -7.71
C GLU A 181 4.96 -13.41 -8.53
N ASN A 182 5.92 -14.30 -8.73
CA ASN A 182 5.76 -15.55 -9.45
C ASN A 182 5.97 -16.75 -8.52
N LEU A 183 4.92 -17.52 -8.23
CA LEU A 183 4.98 -18.67 -7.33
C LEU A 183 6.00 -19.75 -7.73
N THR A 184 6.43 -19.81 -8.98
CA THR A 184 7.51 -20.72 -9.42
C THR A 184 8.87 -20.35 -8.83
N GLN A 185 9.03 -19.10 -8.37
CA GLN A 185 10.24 -18.56 -7.75
C GLN A 185 10.21 -18.61 -6.21
N LEU A 186 9.22 -19.29 -5.62
CA LEU A 186 9.02 -19.32 -4.18
C LEU A 186 10.25 -19.91 -3.47
N ASN A 187 10.83 -19.13 -2.55
CA ASN A 187 12.01 -19.51 -1.80
C ASN A 187 11.62 -20.03 -0.40
N LYS A 188 11.64 -21.35 -0.23
CA LYS A 188 11.25 -22.01 1.04
C LYS A 188 12.13 -21.60 2.22
N ASP A 189 13.40 -21.32 1.98
CA ASP A 189 14.33 -20.94 3.06
C ASP A 189 13.97 -19.55 3.60
N GLN A 190 13.59 -18.61 2.73
CA GLN A 190 13.12 -17.28 3.15
C GLN A 190 11.79 -17.37 3.90
N ILE A 191 10.83 -18.16 3.41
CA ILE A 191 9.57 -18.41 4.14
C ILE A 191 9.86 -18.99 5.52
N THR A 192 10.72 -20.00 5.61
CA THR A 192 11.07 -20.65 6.88
C THR A 192 11.71 -19.67 7.87
N LYS A 193 12.61 -18.80 7.39
CA LYS A 193 13.23 -17.75 8.21
C LYS A 193 12.17 -16.79 8.75
N VAL A 194 11.28 -16.30 7.91
CA VAL A 194 10.21 -15.37 8.31
C VAL A 194 9.26 -16.03 9.30
N VAL A 195 8.79 -17.26 9.05
CA VAL A 195 7.95 -18.02 9.97
C VAL A 195 8.64 -18.18 11.33
N THR A 196 9.91 -18.59 11.34
CA THR A 196 10.69 -18.79 12.58
C THR A 196 10.84 -17.48 13.36
N ALA A 197 11.12 -16.37 12.68
CA ALA A 197 11.23 -15.06 13.30
C ALA A 197 9.88 -14.60 13.86
N THR A 198 8.80 -14.84 13.12
CA THR A 198 7.43 -14.52 13.53
C THR A 198 7.01 -15.31 14.76
N GLN A 199 7.33 -16.61 14.82
CA GLN A 199 7.07 -17.44 16.01
C GLN A 199 7.79 -16.89 17.25
N LYS A 200 9.02 -16.38 17.12
CA LYS A 200 9.73 -15.72 18.22
C LYS A 200 9.07 -14.41 18.65
N THR A 201 8.58 -13.60 17.71
CA THR A 201 7.78 -12.40 18.03
C THR A 201 6.51 -12.77 18.78
N ILE A 202 5.80 -13.82 18.34
CA ILE A 202 4.62 -14.33 19.05
C ILE A 202 4.99 -14.75 20.48
N GLU A 203 6.03 -15.57 20.68
CA GLU A 203 6.48 -16.00 22.00
C GLU A 203 6.84 -14.81 22.91
N LYS A 204 7.50 -13.77 22.37
CA LYS A 204 7.81 -12.52 23.09
C LYS A 204 6.53 -11.84 23.60
N HIS A 205 5.54 -11.65 22.73
CA HIS A 205 4.27 -11.01 23.12
C HIS A 205 3.43 -11.88 24.06
N GLU A 206 3.48 -13.21 23.92
CA GLU A 206 2.83 -14.13 24.85
C GLU A 206 3.41 -14.01 26.26
N ASN A 207 4.74 -14.04 26.38
CA ASN A 207 5.43 -13.93 27.66
C ASN A 207 5.21 -12.57 28.34
N ASN A 208 5.01 -11.51 27.54
CA ASN A 208 4.77 -10.16 28.03
C ASN A 208 3.27 -9.86 28.26
N GLY A 209 2.36 -10.75 27.86
CA GLY A 209 0.92 -10.52 27.94
C GLY A 209 0.38 -9.49 26.96
N THR A 210 1.11 -9.22 25.87
CA THR A 210 0.81 -8.16 24.88
C THR A 210 0.37 -8.73 23.53
N LEU A 211 -0.31 -9.88 23.52
CA LEU A 211 -0.84 -10.50 22.29
C LEU A 211 -1.79 -9.59 21.49
N SER A 212 -2.44 -8.62 22.14
CA SER A 212 -3.30 -7.65 21.45
C SER A 212 -2.53 -6.69 20.54
N GLU A 213 -1.23 -6.52 20.75
CA GLU A 213 -0.36 -5.64 19.96
C GLU A 213 0.13 -6.33 18.66
N LEU A 214 -0.15 -7.62 18.47
CA LEU A 214 0.27 -8.34 17.27
C LEU A 214 -0.38 -7.81 15.99
N ASP A 215 -1.54 -7.15 16.10
CA ASP A 215 -2.22 -6.53 14.96
C ASP A 215 -1.49 -5.29 14.44
N ASP A 216 -0.61 -4.69 15.24
CA ASP A 216 0.13 -3.45 14.94
C ASP A 216 1.56 -3.73 14.44
N VAL A 217 1.92 -5.00 14.26
CA VAL A 217 3.25 -5.41 13.79
C VAL A 217 3.18 -6.38 12.63
N ARG A 218 4.31 -6.51 11.94
CA ARG A 218 4.61 -7.57 10.98
C ARG A 218 6.09 -7.92 11.05
N VAL A 219 6.45 -9.14 10.70
CA VAL A 219 7.84 -9.51 10.47
C VAL A 219 8.10 -9.53 8.98
N VAL A 220 9.07 -8.75 8.51
CA VAL A 220 9.43 -8.72 7.09
C VAL A 220 10.82 -9.27 6.87
N ILE A 221 11.11 -9.68 5.64
CA ILE A 221 12.45 -9.95 5.17
C ILE A 221 12.92 -8.84 4.23
N ASP A 222 14.09 -8.28 4.51
CA ASP A 222 14.71 -7.27 3.66
C ASP A 222 15.40 -7.90 2.43
N GLU A 223 15.86 -7.07 1.51
CA GLU A 223 16.57 -7.53 0.31
C GLU A 223 17.90 -8.25 0.60
N ALA A 224 18.52 -7.95 1.75
CA ALA A 224 19.72 -8.64 2.22
C ALA A 224 19.41 -10.01 2.86
N GLY A 225 18.13 -10.36 3.00
CA GLY A 225 17.66 -11.59 3.59
C GLY A 225 17.67 -11.60 5.12
N ASN A 226 17.75 -10.42 5.74
CA ASN A 226 17.59 -10.23 7.18
C ASN A 226 16.11 -10.08 7.52
N VAL A 227 15.72 -10.59 8.68
CA VAL A 227 14.35 -10.48 9.18
C VAL A 227 14.27 -9.39 10.23
N GLU A 228 13.23 -8.57 10.16
CA GLU A 228 12.97 -7.50 11.13
C GLU A 228 11.49 -7.38 11.46
N GLU A 229 11.21 -7.03 12.72
CA GLU A 229 9.87 -6.67 13.19
C GLU A 229 9.64 -5.19 12.84
N GLN A 230 8.55 -4.91 12.13
CA GLN A 230 8.15 -3.56 11.73
C GLN A 230 6.78 -3.22 12.29
N GLU A 231 6.59 -1.94 12.60
CA GLU A 231 5.28 -1.34 12.86
C GLU A 231 4.42 -1.40 11.59
N LEU A 232 3.16 -1.75 11.76
CA LEU A 232 2.15 -1.75 10.70
C LEU A 232 1.22 -0.56 10.87
N VAL A 233 1.06 0.22 9.80
CA VAL A 233 0.11 1.34 9.77
C VAL A 233 -1.28 0.84 9.40
N ASN A 234 -2.07 0.49 10.41
CA ASN A 234 -3.42 -0.08 10.26
C ASN A 234 -4.56 0.90 10.60
N ASN A 235 -4.24 2.01 11.28
CA ASN A 235 -5.21 3.01 11.71
C ASN A 235 -4.66 4.42 11.48
N LEU A 236 -5.32 5.19 10.64
CA LEU A 236 -4.84 6.51 10.25
C LEU A 236 -4.83 7.53 11.41
N HIS A 237 -5.81 7.47 12.34
CA HIS A 237 -5.84 8.37 13.49
C HIS A 237 -4.64 8.13 14.39
N SER A 238 -4.45 6.88 14.83
CA SER A 238 -3.32 6.49 15.67
C SER A 238 -1.98 6.72 14.98
N TYR A 239 -1.90 6.52 13.66
CA TYR A 239 -0.70 6.81 12.89
C TYR A 239 -0.30 8.28 12.99
N LEU A 240 -1.25 9.19 12.73
CA LEU A 240 -1.01 10.63 12.78
C LEU A 240 -0.64 11.11 14.19
N THR A 241 -1.30 10.58 15.22
CA THR A 241 -1.10 10.99 16.62
C THR A 241 0.09 10.33 17.31
N SER A 242 0.65 9.26 16.71
CA SER A 242 1.82 8.56 17.25
C SER A 242 3.15 9.33 17.09
N LYS A 243 3.18 10.39 16.28
CA LYS A 243 4.41 11.15 15.97
C LYS A 243 4.39 12.51 16.64
N ASP A 244 5.57 12.99 17.05
CA ASP A 244 5.72 14.30 17.70
C ASP A 244 5.31 15.45 16.78
N ALA A 245 5.61 15.33 15.49
CA ALA A 245 5.20 16.23 14.43
C ALA A 245 5.28 15.52 13.07
N TRP A 246 4.54 16.05 12.11
CA TRP A 246 4.60 15.72 10.69
C TRP A 246 5.12 16.91 9.90
N PHE A 247 6.00 16.62 8.96
CA PHE A 247 6.46 17.54 7.93
C PHE A 247 5.90 17.06 6.61
N LEU A 248 5.25 17.96 5.89
CA LEU A 248 4.61 17.65 4.63
C LEU A 248 4.89 18.74 3.61
N GLY A 249 4.84 18.37 2.35
CA GLY A 249 5.09 19.27 1.26
C GLY A 249 4.53 18.73 -0.05
N SER A 250 4.23 19.67 -0.93
CA SER A 250 3.83 19.40 -2.30
C SER A 250 4.98 18.79 -3.12
N MET A 251 4.65 17.85 -3.99
CA MET A 251 5.60 17.34 -5.00
C MET A 251 5.68 18.23 -6.25
N ASN A 252 4.79 19.21 -6.39
CA ASN A 252 4.81 20.23 -7.42
C ASN A 252 5.68 21.43 -7.01
N GLN A 253 6.54 21.88 -7.91
CA GLN A 253 7.49 22.96 -7.61
C GLN A 253 6.80 24.31 -7.36
N GLY A 254 5.67 24.59 -8.03
CA GLY A 254 4.91 25.84 -7.87
C GLY A 254 4.34 26.00 -6.46
N TYR A 255 3.65 24.97 -5.97
CA TYR A 255 3.12 24.92 -4.61
C TYR A 255 4.25 24.89 -3.56
N MET A 256 5.30 24.11 -3.78
CA MET A 256 6.46 24.08 -2.88
C MET A 256 7.13 25.45 -2.72
N ASN A 257 7.20 26.26 -3.79
CA ASN A 257 7.76 27.61 -3.70
C ASN A 257 6.91 28.58 -2.87
N ASP A 258 5.59 28.43 -2.92
CA ASP A 258 4.66 29.33 -2.25
C ASP A 258 4.43 28.92 -0.79
N GLU A 259 4.33 27.63 -0.54
CA GLU A 259 3.94 27.07 0.76
C GLU A 259 5.16 26.56 1.56
N GLY A 260 6.17 26.04 0.86
CA GLY A 260 7.31 25.35 1.45
C GLY A 260 6.90 24.10 2.22
N ILE A 261 7.82 23.66 3.10
CA ILE A 261 7.54 22.57 4.02
C ILE A 261 6.64 23.06 5.15
N GLN A 262 5.49 22.41 5.29
CA GLN A 262 4.56 22.67 6.37
C GLN A 262 4.82 21.70 7.52
N LYS A 263 4.56 22.18 8.75
CA LYS A 263 4.62 21.36 9.96
C LYS A 263 3.25 21.29 10.61
N ALA A 264 2.84 20.08 10.99
CA ALA A 264 1.60 19.81 11.69
C ALA A 264 1.81 18.87 12.89
N ILE A 265 1.06 19.07 13.96
CA ILE A 265 1.02 18.18 15.12
C ILE A 265 -0.41 17.69 15.30
N TYR A 266 -0.60 16.39 15.47
CA TYR A 266 -1.91 15.77 15.67
C TYR A 266 -1.99 15.14 17.06
N LYS A 267 -3.16 15.22 17.69
CA LYS A 267 -3.39 14.72 19.06
C LYS A 267 -4.52 13.71 19.12
N GLU A 268 -4.41 12.80 20.07
CA GLU A 268 -5.40 11.74 20.35
C GLU A 268 -6.82 12.28 20.53
N ASP A 269 -6.97 13.51 21.05
CA ASP A 269 -8.27 14.15 21.26
C ASP A 269 -8.94 14.67 19.97
N GLY A 270 -8.31 14.45 18.80
CA GLY A 270 -8.81 14.91 17.51
C GLY A 270 -8.48 16.38 17.22
N THR A 271 -7.51 16.97 17.92
CA THR A 271 -7.01 18.32 17.65
C THR A 271 -5.71 18.28 16.82
N SER A 272 -5.61 19.13 15.81
CA SER A 272 -4.38 19.42 15.08
C SER A 272 -3.87 20.83 15.38
N GLU A 273 -2.57 21.06 15.17
CA GLU A 273 -1.93 22.37 15.25
C GLU A 273 -0.95 22.53 14.09
N TRP A 274 -1.12 23.59 13.32
CA TRP A 274 -0.30 23.89 12.15
C TRP A 274 0.68 25.02 12.45
N PHE A 275 1.81 25.01 11.76
CA PHE A 275 2.89 25.97 11.98
C PHE A 275 3.34 26.59 10.66
N GLU A 276 3.54 27.90 10.69
CA GLU A 276 4.21 28.67 9.64
C GLU A 276 5.69 28.29 9.54
N GLN A 277 6.35 28.67 8.44
CA GLN A 277 7.78 28.41 8.22
C GLN A 277 8.69 29.00 9.32
N ASP A 278 8.29 30.10 9.96
CA ASP A 278 9.04 30.72 11.06
C ASP A 278 8.81 30.02 12.42
N GLY A 279 8.03 28.93 12.44
CA GLY A 279 7.68 28.15 13.63
C GLY A 279 6.51 28.71 14.44
N THR A 280 5.87 29.80 13.99
CA THR A 280 4.68 30.34 14.64
C THR A 280 3.48 29.41 14.41
N SER A 281 2.72 29.14 15.47
CA SER A 281 1.46 28.37 15.37
C SER A 281 0.40 29.17 14.61
N SER A 282 -0.11 28.60 13.52
CA SER A 282 -1.20 29.15 12.70
C SER A 282 -2.57 28.95 13.36
N GLY A 283 -2.64 28.12 14.42
CA GLY A 283 -3.85 27.84 15.18
C GLY A 283 -4.09 26.36 15.40
N LYS A 284 -5.15 26.06 16.16
CA LYS A 284 -5.60 24.69 16.43
C LYS A 284 -6.94 24.44 15.76
N GLU A 285 -7.06 23.28 15.14
CA GLU A 285 -8.27 22.84 14.47
C GLU A 285 -8.66 21.44 14.93
N SER A 286 -9.91 21.05 14.68
CA SER A 286 -10.32 19.67 14.88
C SER A 286 -10.11 18.89 13.60
N PHE A 287 -9.53 17.69 13.68
CA PHE A 287 -9.42 16.77 12.55
C PHE A 287 -10.17 15.47 12.84
N LYS A 288 -10.57 14.80 11.77
CA LYS A 288 -11.17 13.46 11.80
C LYS A 288 -10.67 12.67 10.59
N VAL A 289 -10.76 11.36 10.69
CA VAL A 289 -10.41 10.45 9.61
C VAL A 289 -11.52 9.43 9.37
N ASP A 290 -11.67 8.97 8.13
CA ASP A 290 -12.55 7.88 7.72
C ASP A 290 -11.77 6.93 6.80
N GLY A 291 -11.37 5.77 7.33
CA GLY A 291 -10.49 4.84 6.65
C GLY A 291 -9.16 5.52 6.30
N ASN A 292 -8.89 5.69 5.01
CA ASN A 292 -7.69 6.33 4.48
C ASN A 292 -7.87 7.80 4.09
N HIS A 293 -8.94 8.48 4.52
CA HIS A 293 -9.17 9.89 4.20
C HIS A 293 -9.19 10.78 5.44
N PHE A 294 -8.72 12.02 5.31
CA PHE A 294 -9.15 13.09 6.19
C PHE A 294 -10.64 13.40 5.98
N ILE A 295 -11.27 13.97 7.00
CA ILE A 295 -12.63 14.49 6.90
C ILE A 295 -12.61 15.99 7.15
N GLU A 296 -13.08 16.73 6.15
CA GLU A 296 -13.19 18.19 6.16
C GLU A 296 -14.22 18.67 7.19
N ALA A 297 -14.16 19.97 7.53
CA ALA A 297 -15.07 20.58 8.49
C ALA A 297 -16.55 20.50 8.07
N ASP A 298 -16.82 20.46 6.75
CA ASP A 298 -18.17 20.30 6.20
C ASP A 298 -18.62 18.83 6.10
N GLY A 299 -17.75 17.89 6.46
CA GLY A 299 -17.98 16.45 6.43
C GLY A 299 -17.63 15.75 5.12
N SER A 300 -17.10 16.45 4.11
CA SER A 300 -16.56 15.81 2.91
C SER A 300 -15.24 15.09 3.21
N LYS A 301 -14.83 14.19 2.31
CA LYS A 301 -13.51 13.57 2.39
C LYS A 301 -12.46 14.57 1.91
N GLY A 302 -11.48 14.87 2.76
CA GLY A 302 -10.25 15.57 2.44
C GLY A 302 -9.21 14.61 1.87
N ASP A 303 -7.92 14.90 2.03
CA ASP A 303 -6.85 14.14 1.40
C ASP A 303 -6.96 12.62 1.60
N GLU A 304 -6.72 11.88 0.52
CA GLU A 304 -6.64 10.42 0.53
C GLU A 304 -5.19 9.98 0.74
N PHE A 305 -4.93 9.22 1.82
CA PHE A 305 -3.70 8.47 2.01
C PHE A 305 -3.68 7.28 1.06
N ILE A 306 -2.81 7.36 0.05
CA ILE A 306 -2.66 6.32 -0.97
C ILE A 306 -1.53 5.35 -0.61
N PHE A 307 -0.54 5.79 0.17
CA PHE A 307 0.52 4.96 0.72
C PHE A 307 0.88 5.40 2.13
N THR A 308 1.16 4.44 3.00
CA THR A 308 1.65 4.70 4.36
C THR A 308 2.78 3.74 4.74
N SER A 309 3.71 4.24 5.52
CA SER A 309 4.80 3.52 6.17
C SER A 309 5.20 4.27 7.45
N PRO A 310 5.97 3.70 8.38
CA PRO A 310 6.31 4.40 9.62
C PRO A 310 6.96 5.77 9.44
N ASN A 311 7.71 5.99 8.35
CA ASN A 311 8.48 7.22 8.11
C ASN A 311 8.04 8.03 6.88
N LEU A 312 7.13 7.51 6.06
CA LEU A 312 6.69 8.15 4.83
C LEU A 312 5.24 7.78 4.53
N ALA A 313 4.43 8.78 4.24
CA ALA A 313 3.13 8.62 3.62
C ALA A 313 2.99 9.54 2.40
N LEU A 314 2.11 9.14 1.48
CA LEU A 314 1.72 9.93 0.32
C LEU A 314 0.22 10.17 0.37
N THR A 315 -0.18 11.42 0.21
CA THR A 315 -1.59 11.78 0.06
C THR A 315 -1.84 12.42 -1.29
N VAL A 316 -3.03 12.23 -1.82
CA VAL A 316 -3.55 13.07 -2.90
C VAL A 316 -4.64 13.95 -2.33
N ALA A 317 -4.55 15.25 -2.63
CA ALA A 317 -5.56 16.20 -2.17
C ALA A 317 -6.93 15.83 -2.75
N SER A 318 -7.97 15.84 -1.91
CA SER A 318 -9.35 15.72 -2.39
C SER A 318 -9.95 17.11 -2.55
N GLY A 319 -10.57 17.38 -3.69
CA GLY A 319 -11.16 18.71 -3.98
C GLY A 319 -10.18 19.62 -4.72
N ASP A 320 -10.16 20.92 -4.41
CA ASP A 320 -9.47 21.96 -5.20
C ASP A 320 -7.92 21.93 -5.11
N GLY A 321 -7.36 21.06 -4.26
CA GLY A 321 -5.92 21.00 -3.96
C GLY A 321 -5.04 20.29 -5.00
N ASN A 322 -5.64 19.54 -5.94
CA ASN A 322 -5.07 19.01 -7.19
C ASN A 322 -3.61 18.47 -7.19
N ASP A 323 -3.08 17.98 -6.07
CA ASP A 323 -1.66 17.65 -5.98
C ASP A 323 -1.34 16.42 -5.13
N LEU A 324 -0.11 15.91 -5.32
CA LEU A 324 0.48 14.83 -4.56
C LEU A 324 1.35 15.43 -3.44
N LEU A 325 1.07 15.05 -2.20
CA LEU A 325 1.80 15.51 -1.02
C LEU A 325 2.57 14.34 -0.41
N PHE A 326 3.79 14.61 0.06
CA PHE A 326 4.50 13.68 0.95
C PHE A 326 4.31 14.09 2.41
N TRP A 327 4.41 13.10 3.30
CA TRP A 327 4.36 13.29 4.75
C TRP A 327 5.46 12.48 5.41
N THR A 328 6.23 13.08 6.31
CA THR A 328 7.28 12.39 7.07
C THR A 328 7.36 12.90 8.52
N PRO A 329 7.64 12.04 9.50
CA PRO A 329 7.95 12.48 10.86
C PRO A 329 9.42 12.92 11.00
N LYS A 330 10.23 12.80 9.94
CA LYS A 330 11.59 13.34 9.93
C LYS A 330 11.54 14.86 9.97
N THR A 331 12.28 15.47 10.88
CA THR A 331 12.43 16.92 10.91
C THR A 331 13.09 17.43 9.64
N LEU A 332 12.39 18.26 8.88
CA LEU A 332 12.90 18.89 7.66
C LEU A 332 13.14 20.38 7.92
N ASP A 333 14.21 20.67 8.67
CA ASP A 333 14.71 22.02 8.95
C ASP A 333 16.25 22.04 8.82
N ASP A 334 16.90 23.14 9.23
CA ASP A 334 18.36 23.29 9.20
C ASP A 334 19.13 22.21 10.00
N THR A 335 18.45 21.40 10.82
CA THR A 335 19.05 20.29 11.57
C THR A 335 18.91 18.94 10.88
N PHE A 336 18.24 18.89 9.73
CA PHE A 336 18.06 17.67 8.95
C PHE A 336 19.41 17.06 8.57
N THR A 337 19.49 15.73 8.71
CA THR A 337 20.68 14.94 8.38
C THR A 337 20.25 13.79 7.48
N PRO A 338 20.67 13.76 6.20
CA PRO A 338 20.25 12.72 5.26
C PRO A 338 20.85 11.35 5.59
N GLU A 339 20.16 10.28 5.23
CA GLU A 339 20.72 8.93 5.33
C GLU A 339 21.84 8.74 4.28
N LEU A 340 22.84 7.92 4.58
CA LEU A 340 23.88 7.57 3.60
C LEU A 340 23.31 6.64 2.54
N LEU A 341 23.49 7.03 1.27
CA LEU A 341 23.26 6.14 0.14
C LEU A 341 24.35 5.09 0.08
N THR A 342 23.95 3.88 -0.29
CA THR A 342 24.86 2.75 -0.50
C THR A 342 24.72 2.25 -1.94
N LYS A 343 25.82 1.78 -2.51
CA LYS A 343 25.81 1.25 -3.88
C LYS A 343 24.82 0.10 -4.06
N ASN A 344 24.59 -0.72 -3.02
CA ASN A 344 23.67 -1.86 -3.08
C ASN A 344 22.20 -1.45 -3.34
N GLN A 345 21.83 -0.20 -3.06
CA GLN A 345 20.50 0.33 -3.38
C GLN A 345 20.30 0.58 -4.87
N PHE A 346 21.38 0.65 -5.66
CA PHE A 346 21.33 1.01 -7.07
C PHE A 346 21.94 -0.06 -7.99
N GLU A 347 23.04 -0.72 -7.60
CA GLU A 347 23.73 -1.70 -8.48
C GLU A 347 22.79 -2.85 -8.91
N ASN A 348 22.54 -2.96 -10.22
CA ASN A 348 21.62 -3.92 -10.85
C ASN A 348 20.15 -3.76 -10.43
N LYS A 349 19.76 -2.56 -9.99
CA LYS A 349 18.38 -2.25 -9.62
C LYS A 349 17.72 -1.40 -10.70
N THR A 350 16.40 -1.52 -10.75
CA THR A 350 15.53 -0.62 -11.52
C THR A 350 14.77 0.23 -10.52
N TRP A 351 14.75 1.52 -10.76
CA TRP A 351 13.90 2.46 -10.04
C TRP A 351 13.01 3.19 -11.04
N PHE A 352 11.77 3.47 -10.65
CA PHE A 352 10.86 4.33 -11.38
C PHE A 352 10.89 5.68 -10.69
N PHE A 353 11.52 6.65 -11.35
CA PHE A 353 11.56 8.03 -10.89
C PHE A 353 10.20 8.67 -11.18
N VAL A 354 9.56 9.22 -10.16
CA VAL A 354 8.28 9.93 -10.22
C VAL A 354 8.49 11.35 -9.73
N GLY A 355 8.11 12.32 -10.56
CA GLY A 355 8.30 13.74 -10.31
C GLY A 355 7.28 14.60 -11.04
N ASP A 356 7.55 15.90 -11.08
CA ASP A 356 6.74 16.90 -11.78
C ASP A 356 7.61 17.76 -12.68
N ASP A 357 7.27 17.82 -13.97
CA ASP A 357 7.96 18.65 -14.95
C ASP A 357 7.50 20.12 -14.92
N SER A 358 6.40 20.41 -14.23
CA SER A 358 5.86 21.75 -14.10
C SER A 358 6.62 22.59 -13.08
N THR A 359 6.78 23.87 -13.42
CA THR A 359 7.25 24.92 -12.50
C THR A 359 6.12 25.82 -12.00
N SER A 360 4.88 25.51 -12.40
CA SER A 360 3.66 26.26 -12.07
C SER A 360 2.76 25.41 -11.16
N HIS A 361 1.68 26.00 -10.62
CA HIS A 361 0.64 25.28 -9.85
C HIS A 361 -0.24 24.31 -10.67
N THR A 362 0.13 24.03 -11.92
CA THR A 362 -0.53 22.99 -12.73
C THR A 362 0.44 21.83 -12.83
N PRO A 363 0.27 20.75 -12.05
CA PRO A 363 1.23 19.67 -12.08
C PRO A 363 1.25 18.97 -13.43
N GLU A 364 2.44 18.62 -13.90
CA GLU A 364 2.70 17.78 -15.07
C GLU A 364 3.46 16.53 -14.61
N PRO A 365 2.76 15.55 -13.98
CA PRO A 365 3.42 14.38 -13.41
C PRO A 365 4.16 13.57 -14.47
N MET A 366 5.41 13.22 -14.19
CA MET A 366 6.30 12.47 -15.07
C MET A 366 6.77 11.18 -14.40
N MET A 367 7.03 10.15 -15.21
CA MET A 367 7.65 8.90 -14.75
C MET A 367 8.71 8.41 -15.73
N ALA A 368 9.91 8.13 -15.19
CA ALA A 368 11.01 7.56 -15.96
C ALA A 368 11.52 6.25 -15.32
N GLU A 369 11.68 5.21 -16.15
CA GLU A 369 12.33 3.96 -15.73
C GLU A 369 13.85 4.14 -15.76
N MET A 370 14.52 3.92 -14.64
CA MET A 370 15.96 4.08 -14.46
C MET A 370 16.61 2.75 -14.10
N LYS A 371 17.40 2.19 -15.03
CA LYS A 371 18.11 0.92 -14.86
C LYS A 371 19.59 1.15 -14.60
N PHE A 372 20.03 0.86 -13.38
CA PHE A 372 21.39 1.14 -12.92
C PHE A 372 22.32 -0.05 -13.13
N SER A 373 23.44 0.17 -13.81
CA SER A 373 24.53 -0.80 -13.90
C SER A 373 25.31 -0.91 -12.57
N PRO A 374 26.10 -1.97 -12.35
CA PRO A 374 27.14 -1.97 -11.32
C PRO A 374 28.10 -0.79 -11.48
N LEU A 375 28.69 -0.33 -10.38
CA LEU A 375 29.81 0.62 -10.44
C LEU A 375 31.08 -0.09 -10.91
N ALA A 376 31.82 0.54 -11.81
CA ALA A 376 33.16 0.10 -12.17
C ALA A 376 34.17 0.41 -11.04
N GLU A 377 35.42 -0.06 -11.17
CA GLU A 377 36.48 0.15 -10.16
C GLU A 377 36.75 1.64 -9.87
N ASN A 378 36.47 2.53 -10.82
CA ASN A 378 36.59 3.98 -10.66
C ASN A 378 35.37 4.63 -9.97
N GLY A 379 34.38 3.83 -9.52
CA GLY A 379 33.18 4.32 -8.85
C GLY A 379 32.12 4.90 -9.79
N VAL A 380 32.22 4.64 -11.10
CA VAL A 380 31.27 5.14 -12.11
C VAL A 380 30.47 4.00 -12.73
N GLY A 381 29.15 4.16 -12.78
CA GLY A 381 28.25 3.27 -13.49
C GLY A 381 27.48 4.02 -14.59
N THR A 382 26.69 3.28 -15.35
CA THR A 382 25.73 3.81 -16.33
C THR A 382 24.32 3.59 -15.83
N VAL A 383 23.43 4.54 -16.13
CA VAL A 383 21.99 4.37 -15.93
C VAL A 383 21.29 4.56 -17.26
N THR A 384 20.49 3.58 -17.65
CA THR A 384 19.61 3.68 -18.81
C THR A 384 18.30 4.28 -18.32
N ILE A 385 17.95 5.45 -18.84
CA ILE A 385 16.71 6.16 -18.52
C ILE A 385 15.75 5.95 -19.69
N THR A 386 14.54 5.50 -19.40
CA THR A 386 13.47 5.29 -20.39
C THR A 386 12.22 6.04 -20.00
N GLU A 387 11.77 6.93 -20.87
CA GLU A 387 10.57 7.73 -20.70
C GLU A 387 9.81 7.79 -22.03
N ASN A 388 8.48 7.63 -21.98
CA ASN A 388 7.61 7.69 -23.17
C ASN A 388 8.05 6.78 -24.34
N GLY A 389 8.78 5.70 -24.04
CA GLY A 389 9.30 4.74 -25.03
C GLY A 389 10.64 5.12 -25.68
N GLU A 390 11.21 6.27 -25.32
CA GLU A 390 12.55 6.69 -25.71
C GLU A 390 13.55 6.38 -24.59
N SER A 391 14.76 5.96 -24.95
CA SER A 391 15.80 5.62 -23.99
C SER A 391 17.12 6.31 -24.30
N PHE A 392 17.82 6.75 -23.26
CA PHE A 392 19.18 7.27 -23.32
C PHE A 392 19.99 6.79 -22.12
N GLU A 393 21.32 6.88 -22.24
CA GLU A 393 22.24 6.48 -21.17
C GLU A 393 23.00 7.69 -20.64
N ILE A 394 23.09 7.77 -19.32
CA ILE A 394 23.93 8.73 -18.61
C ILE A 394 24.81 8.01 -17.59
N THR A 395 25.74 8.74 -16.96
CA THR A 395 26.57 8.14 -15.89
C THR A 395 25.97 8.42 -14.51
N TRP A 396 26.20 7.50 -13.58
CA TRP A 396 25.83 7.66 -12.18
C TRP A 396 26.99 7.36 -11.24
N GLN A 397 27.05 8.08 -10.13
CA GLN A 397 28.07 7.93 -9.08
C GLN A 397 27.47 8.29 -7.72
N LEU A 398 28.01 7.70 -6.65
CA LEU A 398 27.80 8.24 -5.29
C LEU A 398 28.94 9.22 -4.98
N LYS A 399 28.62 10.50 -4.85
CA LYS A 399 29.62 11.55 -4.57
C LYS A 399 29.47 12.07 -3.14
N GLU A 400 30.59 12.25 -2.46
CA GLU A 400 30.61 12.92 -1.16
C GLU A 400 30.02 14.33 -1.28
N PHE A 401 29.18 14.69 -0.31
CA PHE A 401 28.52 15.98 -0.23
C PHE A 401 28.55 16.46 1.22
N ASN A 402 29.24 17.58 1.46
CA ASN A 402 29.63 18.01 2.81
C ASN A 402 28.77 19.17 3.37
N GLU A 403 27.73 19.60 2.67
CA GLU A 403 26.89 20.74 3.08
C GLU A 403 26.01 20.42 4.31
N PHE A 404 25.61 19.15 4.46
CA PHE A 404 24.80 18.64 5.58
C PHE A 404 25.59 17.75 6.56
N GLY A 405 26.93 17.86 6.59
CA GLY A 405 27.81 16.89 7.27
C GLY A 405 28.42 15.88 6.30
N GLN A 406 29.13 14.84 6.77
CA GLN A 406 29.72 13.81 5.90
C GLN A 406 28.63 12.89 5.33
N HIS A 407 28.07 13.26 4.17
CA HIS A 407 27.06 12.49 3.45
C HIS A 407 27.48 12.24 2.00
N ASN A 408 26.63 11.54 1.26
CA ASN A 408 26.76 11.38 -0.18
C ASN A 408 25.42 11.65 -0.89
N VAL A 409 25.53 11.96 -2.17
CA VAL A 409 24.39 12.14 -3.08
C VAL A 409 24.53 11.18 -4.25
N LEU A 410 23.40 10.80 -4.82
CA LEU A 410 23.39 10.18 -6.15
C LEU A 410 23.57 11.30 -7.18
N PHE A 411 24.69 11.26 -7.88
CA PHE A 411 25.01 12.19 -8.95
C PHE A 411 24.68 11.55 -10.29
N LEU A 412 23.86 12.23 -11.09
CA LEU A 412 23.47 11.83 -12.44
C LEU A 412 24.00 12.87 -13.44
N ASP A 413 24.88 12.43 -14.32
CA ASP A 413 25.68 13.27 -15.23
C ASP A 413 24.99 13.38 -16.59
N PHE A 414 24.23 14.44 -16.82
CA PHE A 414 23.49 14.63 -18.06
C PHE A 414 24.39 15.24 -19.15
N PRO A 415 24.05 15.03 -20.44
CA PRO A 415 24.84 15.57 -21.54
C PRO A 415 25.01 17.10 -21.47
N GLU A 416 26.08 17.61 -22.08
CA GLU A 416 26.38 19.05 -22.11
C GLU A 416 25.20 19.86 -22.69
N GLY A 417 24.57 20.69 -21.85
CA GLY A 417 23.38 21.47 -22.19
C GLY A 417 22.19 21.21 -21.27
N ASP A 418 22.18 20.06 -20.61
CA ASP A 418 21.18 19.68 -19.59
C ASP A 418 21.74 19.89 -18.17
N SER A 419 20.85 19.96 -17.18
CA SER A 419 21.26 20.14 -15.78
C SER A 419 21.46 18.77 -15.12
N ASP A 420 22.68 18.52 -14.63
CA ASP A 420 22.97 17.36 -13.79
C ASP A 420 22.05 17.32 -12.57
N MET A 421 21.70 16.12 -12.12
CA MET A 421 20.92 15.94 -10.89
C MET A 421 21.81 15.57 -9.72
N LYS A 422 21.51 16.15 -8.55
CA LYS A 422 22.16 15.84 -7.27
C LYS A 422 21.10 15.39 -6.28
N VAL A 423 20.86 14.09 -6.27
CA VAL A 423 19.75 13.50 -5.53
C VAL A 423 20.17 13.14 -4.10
N MET A 424 19.51 13.76 -3.13
CA MET A 424 19.69 13.50 -1.70
C MET A 424 18.50 12.71 -1.14
N PRO A 425 18.72 11.60 -0.42
CA PRO A 425 17.63 10.87 0.22
C PRO A 425 17.08 11.63 1.42
N VAL A 426 15.75 11.70 1.52
CA VAL A 426 15.03 12.31 2.64
C VAL A 426 14.61 11.22 3.62
N THR A 427 13.83 10.26 3.13
CA THR A 427 13.37 9.10 3.89
C THR A 427 12.92 8.00 2.93
N LYS A 428 12.61 6.83 3.47
CA LYS A 428 12.15 5.67 2.70
C LYS A 428 11.13 4.85 3.48
N GLY A 429 10.31 4.12 2.76
CA GLY A 429 9.40 3.13 3.32
C GLY A 429 8.58 2.45 2.24
N ASN A 430 8.39 1.14 2.37
CA ASN A 430 7.50 0.37 1.49
C ASN A 430 7.78 0.59 -0.01
N GLY A 431 9.04 0.41 -0.43
CA GLY A 431 9.47 0.53 -1.83
C GLY A 431 9.60 1.96 -2.36
N LEU A 432 9.29 2.97 -1.53
CA LEU A 432 9.41 4.38 -1.85
C LEU A 432 10.66 4.97 -1.20
N MET A 433 11.37 5.81 -1.94
CA MET A 433 12.41 6.69 -1.43
C MET A 433 12.07 8.13 -1.83
N LEU A 434 11.71 8.94 -0.84
CA LEU A 434 11.54 10.37 -1.01
C LEU A 434 12.93 10.99 -1.13
N VAL A 435 13.14 11.81 -2.16
CA VAL A 435 14.41 12.45 -2.45
C VAL A 435 14.23 13.93 -2.73
N SER A 436 15.27 14.72 -2.50
CA SER A 436 15.36 16.13 -2.88
C SER A 436 16.45 16.31 -3.95
N ASP A 437 16.17 17.12 -4.98
CA ASP A 437 17.16 17.49 -6.00
C ASP A 437 17.88 18.80 -5.63
N LEU A 438 19.14 18.66 -5.21
CA LEU A 438 20.01 19.75 -4.78
C LEU A 438 20.62 20.56 -5.94
N ALA A 439 20.36 20.18 -7.19
CA ALA A 439 20.84 20.94 -8.34
C ALA A 439 19.97 22.17 -8.65
N ARG A 440 18.73 22.21 -8.13
CA ARG A 440 17.79 23.31 -8.35
C ARG A 440 18.00 24.43 -7.33
N GLN A 441 17.64 25.66 -7.72
CA GLN A 441 17.66 26.81 -6.82
C GLN A 441 16.57 26.76 -5.75
N THR A 442 15.53 25.96 -5.99
CA THR A 442 14.39 25.75 -5.10
C THR A 442 14.27 24.27 -4.79
N GLU A 443 13.84 23.95 -3.58
CA GLU A 443 13.63 22.56 -3.17
C GLU A 443 12.56 21.89 -4.04
N LEU A 444 12.89 20.74 -4.60
CA LEU A 444 11.96 19.89 -5.33
C LEU A 444 12.08 18.47 -4.82
N PHE A 445 10.97 17.93 -4.36
CA PHE A 445 10.87 16.57 -3.87
C PHE A 445 10.35 15.64 -4.96
N ASN A 446 11.00 14.50 -5.09
CA ASN A 446 10.66 13.46 -6.06
C ASN A 446 10.66 12.10 -5.36
N LEU A 447 10.19 11.07 -6.07
CA LEU A 447 10.18 9.71 -5.58
C LEU A 447 11.01 8.80 -6.48
N PHE A 448 11.83 7.97 -5.86
CA PHE A 448 12.30 6.73 -6.44
C PHE A 448 11.38 5.62 -5.95
N VAL A 449 10.71 4.91 -6.86
CA VAL A 449 9.78 3.80 -6.56
C VAL A 449 10.34 2.50 -7.13
N ASP A 450 10.43 1.42 -6.37
CA ASP A 450 11.03 0.16 -6.83
C ASP A 450 10.06 -0.75 -7.61
N SER A 451 8.75 -0.46 -7.55
CA SER A 451 7.69 -1.13 -8.32
C SER A 451 7.12 -0.24 -9.42
N LYS A 452 6.99 -0.80 -10.63
CA LYS A 452 6.38 -0.13 -11.78
C LYS A 452 4.91 0.17 -11.54
N GLU A 453 4.16 -0.83 -11.10
CA GLU A 453 2.71 -0.75 -10.87
C GLU A 453 2.39 0.26 -9.76
N GLN A 454 3.25 0.32 -8.73
CA GLN A 454 3.17 1.33 -7.69
C GLN A 454 3.39 2.75 -8.25
N ALA A 455 4.44 2.95 -9.05
CA ALA A 455 4.72 4.24 -9.69
C ALA A 455 3.60 4.68 -10.63
N GLU A 456 3.10 3.79 -11.49
CA GLU A 456 1.97 4.06 -12.39
C GLU A 456 0.69 4.43 -11.62
N THR A 457 0.46 3.80 -10.46
CA THR A 457 -0.66 4.15 -9.58
C THR A 457 -0.51 5.54 -9.01
N ILE A 458 0.68 5.90 -8.52
CA ILE A 458 0.96 7.23 -7.96
C ILE A 458 0.69 8.30 -9.03
N ILE A 459 1.24 8.12 -10.24
CA ILE A 459 0.99 9.03 -11.38
C ILE A 459 -0.50 9.13 -11.70
N LYS A 460 -1.19 8.00 -11.81
CA LYS A 460 -2.62 7.98 -12.11
C LYS A 460 -3.43 8.72 -11.04
N LYS A 461 -3.09 8.54 -9.76
CA LYS A 461 -3.74 9.22 -8.64
C LYS A 461 -3.47 10.71 -8.66
N TRP A 462 -2.23 11.11 -8.92
CA TRP A 462 -1.84 12.51 -9.06
C TRP A 462 -2.58 13.20 -10.21
N VAL A 463 -2.59 12.60 -11.40
CA VAL A 463 -3.33 13.13 -12.56
C VAL A 463 -4.84 13.21 -12.31
N ASN A 464 -5.41 12.19 -11.65
CA ASN A 464 -6.84 12.20 -11.35
C ASN A 464 -7.22 13.24 -10.29
N ALA A 465 -6.30 13.61 -9.38
CA ALA A 465 -6.54 14.67 -8.41
C ALA A 465 -6.76 16.03 -9.10
N GLN A 466 -6.30 16.21 -10.34
CA GLN A 466 -6.46 17.45 -11.10
C GLN A 466 -7.83 17.59 -11.82
N GLN A 467 -8.66 16.54 -11.84
CA GLN A 467 -9.91 16.45 -12.62
C GLN A 467 -11.14 16.53 -11.71
#